data_AF-A0A2K1IXW7-F1
#
_entry.id   AF-A0A2K1IXW7-F1
#
_cell.length_a   1.000
_cell.length_b   1.000
_cell.length_c   1.000
_cell.angle_alpha   90.00
_cell.angle_beta   90.00
_cell.angle_gamma   90.00
#
_symmetry.space_group_name_H-M   'P 1'
#
loop_
_entity.id
_entity.type
_entity.pdbx_description
1 polymer ?
#
loop_
_entity_poly.entity_id
_entity_poly.type
_entity_poly.pdbx_seq_one_letter_code
_entity_poly.pdbx_strand_id
1 'polypeptide(L)'
;MQDKELGERKVRCYQDIDNGLWGNSCKASPTEKENCALICVSPTCYDSVYGSDPLEEGEVDLRRGREFKACIRGQMQGDRLARAKSIAF
;
A
#
# COMPACT_ATOMS: atom_id res chain seq x y z
N MET A 1 3.16 -13.67 -9.52
CA MET A 1 4.47 -12.98 -9.39
C MET A 1 4.29 -11.63 -8.70
N GLN A 2 3.70 -10.61 -9.35
CA GLN A 2 3.48 -9.27 -8.77
C GLN A 2 2.56 -9.25 -7.53
N ASP A 3 1.55 -10.12 -7.48
CA ASP A 3 0.64 -10.20 -6.32
C ASP A 3 1.33 -10.76 -5.06
N LYS A 4 2.31 -11.65 -5.25
CA LYS A 4 3.11 -12.20 -4.16
C LYS A 4 4.02 -11.10 -3.58
N GLU A 5 4.68 -10.34 -4.46
CA GLU A 5 5.53 -9.21 -4.07
C GLU A 5 4.72 -8.12 -3.34
N LEU A 6 3.50 -7.82 -3.80
CA LEU A 6 2.59 -6.91 -3.09
C LEU A 6 2.22 -7.45 -1.70
N GLY A 7 1.92 -8.74 -1.60
CA GLY A 7 1.67 -9.40 -0.31
C GLY A 7 2.86 -9.29 0.64
N GLU A 8 4.07 -9.58 0.17
CA GLU A 8 5.31 -9.48 0.95
C GLU A 8 5.60 -8.05 1.39
N ARG A 9 5.41 -7.07 0.50
CA ARG A 9 5.55 -5.64 0.82
C ARG A 9 4.58 -5.22 1.92
N LYS A 10 3.33 -5.67 1.84
CA LYS A 10 2.31 -5.38 2.85
C LYS A 10 2.64 -6.04 4.20
N VAL A 11 3.14 -7.28 4.21
CA VAL A 11 3.62 -7.95 5.43
C VAL A 11 4.72 -7.14 6.11
N ARG A 12 5.69 -6.62 5.36
CA ARG A 12 6.74 -5.75 5.91
C ARG A 12 6.16 -4.48 6.54
N CYS A 13 5.18 -3.85 5.88
CA CYS A 13 4.50 -2.68 6.44
C CYS A 13 3.81 -2.97 7.79
N TYR A 14 3.14 -4.12 7.92
CA TYR A 14 2.58 -4.51 9.22
C TYR A 14 3.65 -4.70 10.29
N GLN A 15 4.80 -5.31 9.95
CA GLN A 15 5.92 -5.48 10.88
C GLN A 15 6.46 -4.12 11.34
N ASP A 16 6.66 -3.18 10.42
CA ASP A 16 7.13 -1.83 10.74
C ASP A 16 6.15 -1.08 11.65
N ILE A 17 4.85 -1.22 11.41
CA ILE A 17 3.80 -0.67 12.28
C ILE A 17 3.88 -1.33 13.66
N ASP A 18 3.95 -2.66 13.73
CA ASP A 18 4.01 -3.39 15.01
C ASP A 18 5.27 -3.05 15.81
N ASN A 19 6.39 -2.82 15.14
CA ASN A 19 7.64 -2.33 15.73
C ASN A 19 7.57 -0.87 16.20
N GLY A 20 6.49 -0.14 15.90
CA GLY A 20 6.25 1.22 16.39
C GLY A 20 6.81 2.32 15.49
N LEU A 21 7.25 2.01 14.27
CA LEU A 21 7.83 3.00 13.36
C LEU A 21 6.82 4.00 12.80
N TRP A 22 5.51 3.73 12.96
CA TRP A 22 4.41 4.51 12.42
C TRP A 22 3.59 5.25 13.50
N GLY A 23 4.06 5.27 14.74
CA GLY A 23 3.36 5.92 15.85
C GLY A 23 2.15 5.13 16.38
N ASN A 24 1.55 5.66 17.45
CA ASN A 24 0.48 4.96 18.18
C ASN A 24 -0.88 4.99 17.47
N SER A 25 -1.13 5.96 16.59
CA SER A 25 -2.38 6.05 15.81
C SER A 25 -2.57 4.82 14.93
N CYS A 26 -1.52 4.36 14.25
CA CYS A 26 -1.54 3.15 13.42
C CYS A 26 -1.73 1.84 14.20
N LYS A 27 -1.82 1.89 15.53
CA LYS A 27 -2.13 0.76 16.41
C LYS A 27 -3.46 0.94 17.15
N ALA A 28 -4.16 2.05 16.96
CA ALA A 28 -5.38 2.36 17.69
C ALA A 28 -6.51 1.36 17.39
N SER A 29 -6.55 0.84 16.16
CA SER A 29 -7.53 -0.15 15.74
C SER A 29 -7.06 -0.99 14.53
N PRO A 30 -7.74 -2.09 14.19
CA PRO A 30 -7.44 -2.86 12.98
C PRO A 30 -7.54 -2.03 11.70
N THR A 31 -8.55 -1.15 11.59
CA THR A 31 -8.71 -0.30 10.39
C THR A 31 -7.63 0.78 10.32
N GLU A 32 -7.27 1.42 11.43
CA GLU A 32 -6.15 2.38 11.45
C GLU A 32 -4.84 1.70 11.03
N LYS A 33 -4.59 0.49 11.52
CA LYS A 33 -3.44 -0.33 11.10
C LYS A 33 -3.48 -0.63 9.60
N GLU A 34 -4.65 -0.93 9.06
CA GLU A 34 -4.84 -1.20 7.64
C GLU A 34 -4.60 0.05 6.78
N ASN A 35 -5.19 1.20 7.13
CA ASN A 35 -4.95 2.47 6.45
C ASN A 35 -3.46 2.83 6.44
N CYS A 36 -2.77 2.73 7.58
CA CYS A 36 -1.32 2.94 7.65
C CYS A 36 -0.53 1.93 6.81
N ALA A 37 -0.94 0.66 6.78
CA ALA A 37 -0.27 -0.35 5.96
C ALA A 37 -0.44 -0.05 4.45
N LEU A 38 -1.60 0.44 4.03
CA LEU A 38 -1.83 0.85 2.63
C LEU A 38 -1.00 2.08 2.26
N ILE A 39 -0.90 3.08 3.15
CA ILE A 39 -0.01 4.24 2.99
C ILE A 39 1.45 3.78 2.90
N CYS A 40 1.90 2.89 3.78
CA CYS A 40 3.24 2.31 3.74
C CYS A 40 3.53 1.60 2.41
N VAL A 41 2.56 0.85 1.89
CA VAL A 41 2.69 0.16 0.61
C VAL A 41 2.84 1.15 -0.53
N SER A 42 2.04 2.21 -0.60
CA SER A 42 2.27 3.32 -1.54
C SER A 42 1.40 4.50 -1.15
N PRO A 43 2.00 5.62 -0.70
CA PRO A 43 1.24 6.82 -0.36
C PRO A 43 0.44 7.33 -1.57
N THR A 44 1.03 7.25 -2.77
CA THR A 44 0.38 7.72 -4.00
C THR A 44 -0.85 6.89 -4.38
N CYS A 45 -0.78 5.56 -4.30
CA CYS A 45 -1.96 4.74 -4.59
C CYS A 45 -3.00 4.80 -3.48
N TYR A 46 -2.59 5.02 -2.22
CA TYR A 46 -3.52 5.23 -1.13
C TYR A 46 -4.30 6.52 -1.34
N ASP A 47 -3.62 7.64 -1.58
CA ASP A 47 -4.25 8.94 -1.78
C ASP A 47 -5.25 8.92 -2.96
N SER A 48 -4.87 8.28 -4.06
CA SER A 48 -5.72 8.14 -5.25
C SER A 48 -7.00 7.31 -5.00
N VAL A 49 -6.97 6.34 -4.09
CA VAL A 49 -8.08 5.38 -3.89
C VAL A 49 -8.89 5.66 -2.62
N TYR A 50 -8.22 6.05 -1.55
CA TYR A 50 -8.74 6.21 -0.20
C TYR A 50 -8.46 7.60 0.40
N GLY A 51 -7.73 8.49 -0.28
CA GLY A 51 -7.28 9.77 0.30
C GLY A 51 -8.43 10.70 0.72
N SER A 52 -9.50 10.74 -0.08
CA SER A 52 -10.69 11.54 0.24
C SER A 52 -11.63 10.86 1.25
N ASP A 53 -11.56 9.54 1.34
CA ASP A 53 -12.48 8.70 2.10
C ASP A 53 -11.71 7.46 2.61
N PRO A 54 -10.99 7.58 3.74
CA PRO A 54 -10.23 6.48 4.34
C PRO A 54 -11.11 5.29 4.66
N LEU A 55 -10.52 4.10 4.87
CA LEU A 55 -11.30 2.95 5.31
C LEU A 55 -11.89 3.21 6.71
N GLU A 56 -13.14 2.80 6.89
CA GLU A 56 -13.86 2.88 8.16
C GLU A 56 -13.88 1.53 8.91
N GLU A 57 -14.15 1.57 10.22
CA GLU A 57 -14.28 0.36 11.03
C GLU A 57 -15.43 -0.54 10.56
N GLY A 58 -15.12 -1.80 10.29
CA GLY A 58 -16.08 -2.77 9.75
C GLY A 58 -16.33 -2.67 8.24
N GLU A 59 -15.71 -1.73 7.54
CA GLU A 59 -15.85 -1.59 6.09
C GLU A 59 -15.15 -2.74 5.34
N VAL A 60 -15.84 -3.28 4.33
CA VAL A 60 -15.27 -4.25 3.39
C VAL A 60 -15.38 -3.72 1.97
N ASP A 61 -14.38 -2.96 1.53
CA ASP A 61 -14.34 -2.43 0.17
C ASP A 61 -13.49 -3.26 -0.79
N LEU A 62 -14.12 -4.28 -1.38
CA LEU A 62 -13.49 -5.13 -2.37
C LEU A 62 -13.18 -4.42 -3.70
N ARG A 63 -13.91 -3.36 -4.03
CA ARG A 63 -13.76 -2.64 -5.31
C ARG A 63 -12.52 -1.76 -5.25
N ARG A 64 -12.45 -0.86 -4.27
CA ARG A 64 -11.27 -0.02 -4.01
C ARG A 64 -10.05 -0.87 -3.70
N GLY A 65 -10.22 -2.02 -3.04
CA GLY A 65 -9.12 -2.97 -2.82
C GLY A 65 -8.54 -3.55 -4.12
N ARG A 66 -9.35 -3.73 -5.18
CA ARG A 66 -8.86 -4.12 -6.52
C ARG A 66 -8.20 -2.96 -7.25
N GLU A 67 -8.77 -1.77 -7.15
CA GLU A 67 -8.23 -0.53 -7.73
C GLU A 67 -6.84 -0.21 -7.16
N PHE A 68 -6.68 -0.30 -5.84
CA PHE A 68 -5.39 -0.14 -5.18
C PHE A 68 -4.36 -1.15 -5.70
N LYS A 69 -4.70 -2.44 -5.78
CA LYS A 69 -3.81 -3.48 -6.34
C LYS A 69 -3.43 -3.17 -7.79
N ALA A 70 -4.36 -2.70 -8.61
CA ALA A 70 -4.10 -2.32 -9.99
C ALA A 70 -3.14 -1.13 -10.09
N CYS A 71 -3.33 -0.10 -9.25
CA CYS A 71 -2.44 1.06 -9.15
C CYS A 71 -1.00 0.63 -8.84
N ILE A 72 -0.79 -0.21 -7.82
CA ILE A 72 0.56 -0.67 -7.44
C ILE A 72 1.22 -1.47 -8.58
N ARG A 73 0.48 -2.34 -9.26
CA ARG A 73 1.01 -3.08 -10.42
C ARG A 73 1.46 -2.13 -11.53
N GLY A 74 0.70 -1.07 -11.79
CA GLY A 74 1.10 -0.01 -12.72
C GLY A 74 2.40 0.67 -12.30
N GLN A 75 2.52 1.05 -11.01
CA GLN A 75 3.75 1.65 -10.47
C GLN A 75 4.97 0.72 -10.63
N MET A 76 4.86 -0.55 -10.23
CA MET A 76 5.96 -1.52 -10.34
C MET A 76 6.43 -1.72 -11.80
N GLN A 77 5.50 -1.72 -12.76
CA GLN A 77 5.84 -1.80 -14.18
C GLN A 77 6.55 -0.52 -14.65
N GLY A 78 6.06 0.65 -14.24
CA GLY A 78 6.69 1.95 -14.51
C GLY A 78 8.13 2.02 -13.97
N ASP A 79 8.34 1.62 -12.72
CA ASP A 79 9.65 1.61 -12.07
C ASP A 79 10.63 0.68 -12.78
N ARG A 80 10.17 -0.50 -13.17
CA ARG A 80 10.99 -1.46 -13.92
C ARG A 80 11.40 -0.91 -15.30
N LEU A 81 10.48 -0.24 -16.00
CA LEU A 81 10.77 0.41 -17.28
C LEU A 81 11.75 1.57 -17.12
N ALA A 82 11.56 2.41 -16.10
CA ALA A 82 12.47 3.51 -15.80
C ALA A 82 13.88 2.99 -15.49
N ARG A 83 14.00 1.97 -14.63
CA ARG A 83 15.28 1.34 -14.29
C ARG A 83 15.96 0.73 -15.51
N ALA A 84 15.22 0.07 -16.39
CA ALA A 84 15.78 -0.51 -17.61
C ALA A 84 16.35 0.57 -18.55
N LYS A 85 15.67 1.72 -18.66
CA LYS A 85 16.16 2.86 -19.44
C LYS A 85 17.44 3.46 -18.83
N SER A 86 17.54 3.55 -17.50
CA SER A 86 18.72 4.09 -16.82
C SER A 86 19.99 3.23 -16.97
N ILE A 87 19.87 1.95 -17.39
CA ILE A 87 20.99 1.04 -17.61
C ILE A 87 21.40 0.99 -19.08
N ALA A 88 20.54 1.45 -20.00
CA ALA A 88 20.78 1.42 -21.44
C ALA A 88 21.60 2.61 -21.98
N PHE A 89 22.22 3.40 -21.08
CA PHE A 89 23.09 4.55 -21.37
C PHE A 89 24.44 4.40 -20.68
#